data_AF-M1QVN2-F1
#
_entry.id   AF-M1QVN2-F1
#
_cell.length_a   1.000
_cell.length_b   1.000
_cell.length_c   1.000
_cell.angle_alpha   90.00
_cell.angle_beta   90.00
_cell.angle_gamma   90.00
#
_symmetry.space_group_name_H-M   'P 1'
#
loop_
_entity.id
_entity.type
_entity.pdbx_description
1 polymer ?
#
loop_
_entity_poly.entity_id
_entity_poly.type
_entity_poly.pdbx_seq_one_letter_code
_entity_poly.pdbx_strand_id
1 'polypeptide(L)'
;MREKNTKVAEIPFNSTNKYQLSVHKNANSSESRYLLVMKGAPERILDRCTTILVQGKEQPLDEELKDSFQNAYLELGGLGERVLGFCHLTLSDDQFPEGFQFDSEEVNFPTENLCFVGLISMIDPPRAAVPDAVGKCRSAGIKVIMVTG
;
A
#
# COMPACT_ATOMS: atom_id res chain seq x y z
N MET A 1 10.49 -8.86 -14.61
CA MET A 1 10.54 -7.68 -13.71
C MET A 1 10.43 -8.02 -12.23
N ARG A 2 9.65 -9.03 -11.80
CA ARG A 2 9.69 -9.55 -10.40
C ARG A 2 10.87 -10.47 -10.10
N GLU A 3 11.37 -11.19 -11.10
CA GLU A 3 12.51 -12.12 -10.96
C GLU A 3 13.80 -11.47 -10.43
N LYS A 4 13.94 -10.15 -10.59
CA LYS A 4 15.06 -9.40 -10.03
C LYS A 4 15.03 -9.36 -8.49
N ASN A 5 13.83 -9.37 -7.89
CA ASN A 5 13.65 -9.31 -6.44
C ASN A 5 13.01 -10.63 -5.98
N THR A 6 13.85 -11.59 -5.61
CA THR A 6 13.36 -12.94 -5.27
C THR A 6 12.66 -12.93 -3.92
N LYS A 7 11.40 -13.37 -3.89
CA LYS A 7 10.62 -13.48 -2.66
C LYS A 7 11.17 -14.60 -1.78
N VAL A 8 11.47 -14.30 -0.52
CA VAL A 8 12.01 -15.26 0.46
C VAL A 8 11.02 -15.62 1.56
N ALA A 9 10.11 -14.70 1.89
CA ALA A 9 9.03 -14.93 2.86
C ALA A 9 7.77 -14.17 2.46
N GLU A 10 6.62 -14.68 2.86
CA GLU A 10 5.32 -14.05 2.63
C GLU A 10 4.39 -14.34 3.79
N ILE A 11 3.72 -13.29 4.27
CA ILE A 11 2.54 -13.40 5.12
C ILE A 11 1.34 -13.02 4.23
N PRO A 12 0.49 -13.99 3.86
CA PRO A 12 -0.67 -13.71 3.03
C PRO A 12 -1.65 -12.78 3.75
N PHE A 13 -2.51 -12.12 2.98
CA PHE A 13 -3.53 -11.26 3.56
C PHE A 13 -4.44 -12.05 4.49
N ASN A 14 -4.61 -11.56 5.71
CA ASN A 14 -5.56 -12.10 6.68
C ASN A 14 -6.53 -10.99 7.13
N SER A 15 -7.84 -11.30 7.16
CA SER A 15 -8.89 -10.38 7.61
C SER A 15 -8.70 -9.86 9.04
N THR A 16 -8.04 -10.63 9.91
CA THR A 16 -7.71 -10.21 11.27
C THR A 16 -6.63 -9.13 11.28
N ASN A 17 -5.56 -9.35 10.52
CA ASN A 17 -4.39 -8.46 10.49
C ASN A 17 -4.58 -7.26 9.54
N LYS A 18 -5.42 -7.42 8.51
CA LYS A 18 -5.74 -6.45 7.46
C LYS A 18 -4.53 -5.94 6.66
N TYR A 19 -3.44 -6.70 6.64
CA TYR A 19 -2.28 -6.44 5.79
C TYR A 19 -1.76 -7.73 5.15
N GLN A 20 -0.99 -7.57 4.08
CA GLN A 20 -0.17 -8.57 3.44
C GLN A 20 1.28 -8.08 3.51
N LEU A 21 2.22 -8.98 3.80
CA LEU A 21 3.64 -8.67 3.88
C LEU A 21 4.46 -9.66 3.06
N SER A 22 5.56 -9.22 2.49
CA SER A 22 6.54 -10.10 1.86
C SER A 22 7.95 -9.55 2.00
N VAL A 23 8.92 -10.45 2.12
CA VAL A 23 10.35 -10.11 2.15
C VAL A 23 10.98 -10.58 0.86
N HIS A 24 11.79 -9.73 0.25
CA HIS A 24 12.46 -9.97 -1.03
C HIS A 24 13.96 -9.74 -0.88
N LYS A 25 14.75 -10.57 -1.56
CA LYS A 25 16.17 -10.29 -1.78
C LYS A 25 16.31 -9.17 -2.79
N ASN A 26 17.07 -8.15 -2.43
CA ASN A 26 17.46 -7.09 -3.34
C ASN A 26 18.57 -7.58 -4.25
N ALA A 27 18.44 -7.39 -5.57
CA ALA A 27 19.51 -7.71 -6.52
C ALA A 27 20.63 -6.66 -6.52
N ASN A 28 20.39 -5.46 -5.99
CA ASN A 28 21.38 -4.40 -5.95
C ASN A 28 22.30 -4.56 -4.74
N SER A 29 23.59 -4.80 -4.98
CA SER A 29 24.61 -4.92 -3.92
C SER A 29 24.97 -3.60 -3.23
N SER A 30 24.45 -2.47 -3.71
CA SER A 30 24.63 -1.13 -3.12
C SER A 30 23.56 -0.78 -2.07
N GLU A 31 22.52 -1.60 -1.96
CA GLU A 31 21.41 -1.43 -1.03
C GLU A 31 21.37 -2.62 -0.06
N SER A 32 20.58 -2.51 1.01
CA SER A 32 20.35 -3.61 1.95
C SER A 32 19.91 -4.89 1.23
N ARG A 33 20.43 -6.03 1.68
CA ARG A 33 20.20 -7.34 1.05
C ARG A 33 18.74 -7.75 1.03
N TYR A 34 17.97 -7.38 2.04
CA TYR A 34 16.57 -7.73 2.16
C TYR A 34 15.68 -6.49 2.25
N LEU A 35 14.64 -6.49 1.44
CA LEU A 35 13.58 -5.49 1.44
C LEU A 35 12.28 -6.14 1.89
N LEU A 36 11.73 -5.64 2.99
CA LEU A 36 10.40 -5.98 3.46
C LEU A 36 9.41 -4.98 2.87
N VAL A 37 8.32 -5.48 2.30
CA VAL A 37 7.23 -4.65 1.78
C VAL A 37 5.90 -5.11 2.38
N MET A 38 5.06 -4.16 2.77
CA MET A 38 3.75 -4.43 3.34
C MET A 38 2.70 -3.53 2.68
N LYS A 39 1.52 -4.11 2.44
CA LYS A 39 0.35 -3.39 1.94
C LYS A 39 -0.91 -3.81 2.69
N GLY A 40 -1.86 -2.91 2.88
CA GLY A 40 -3.05 -3.22 3.66
C GLY A 40 -4.04 -2.07 3.79
N ALA A 41 -4.92 -2.19 4.79
CA ALA A 41 -5.82 -1.10 5.16
C ALA A 41 -4.99 0.14 5.55
N PRO A 42 -5.30 1.35 5.01
CA PRO A 42 -4.50 2.56 5.22
C PRO A 42 -4.13 2.84 6.68
N GLU A 43 -5.12 2.87 7.57
CA GLU A 43 -4.93 3.13 9.00
C GLU A 43 -4.00 2.09 9.65
N ARG A 44 -4.19 0.81 9.30
CA ARG A 44 -3.38 -0.29 9.86
C ARG A 44 -1.93 -0.28 9.40
N ILE A 45 -1.68 0.28 8.22
CA ILE A 45 -0.33 0.46 7.70
C ILE A 45 0.31 1.66 8.40
N LEU A 46 -0.40 2.79 8.52
CA LEU A 46 0.10 3.98 9.19
C LEU A 46 0.48 3.71 10.65
N ASP A 47 -0.35 2.98 11.40
CA ASP A 47 -0.11 2.61 12.80
C ASP A 47 1.21 1.82 13.00
N ARG A 48 1.72 1.17 11.94
CA ARG A 48 2.95 0.37 11.95
C ARG A 48 4.17 1.13 11.46
N CYS A 49 3.99 2.36 11.00
CA CYS A 49 5.05 3.17 10.45
C CYS A 49 5.53 4.24 11.44
N THR A 50 6.83 4.44 11.49
CA THR A 50 7.47 5.53 12.28
C THR A 50 8.15 6.56 11.41
N THR A 51 8.48 6.21 10.16
CA THR A 51 9.04 7.11 9.17
C THR A 51 8.16 7.14 7.93
N ILE A 52 8.39 8.13 7.08
CA ILE A 52 7.72 8.31 5.79
C ILE A 52 8.74 8.76 4.74
N LEU A 53 8.60 8.22 3.53
CA LEU A 53 9.46 8.54 2.39
C LEU A 53 8.93 9.78 1.66
N VAL A 54 9.63 10.90 1.79
CA VAL A 54 9.28 12.15 1.12
C VAL A 54 10.42 12.56 0.20
N GLN A 55 10.12 12.67 -1.11
CA GLN A 55 11.09 13.03 -2.15
C GLN A 55 12.37 12.17 -2.13
N GLY A 56 12.24 10.87 -1.79
CA GLY A 56 13.36 9.93 -1.71
C GLY A 56 14.18 10.01 -0.42
N LYS A 57 13.75 10.78 0.58
CA LYS A 57 14.36 10.81 1.91
C LYS A 57 13.38 10.30 2.95
N GLU A 58 13.87 9.47 3.86
CA GLU A 58 13.11 9.05 5.03
C GLU A 58 13.13 10.15 6.08
N GLN A 59 11.96 10.49 6.59
CA GLN A 59 11.78 11.45 7.67
C GLN A 59 10.78 10.89 8.70
N PRO A 60 10.87 11.30 9.97
CA PRO A 60 9.93 10.86 10.99
C PRO A 60 8.49 11.19 10.61
N LEU A 61 7.58 10.28 10.93
CA LEU A 61 6.15 10.51 10.76
C LEU A 61 5.65 11.40 11.90
N ASP A 62 5.64 12.71 11.65
CA ASP A 62 5.12 13.72 12.56
C ASP A 62 3.58 13.83 12.48
N GLU A 63 2.99 14.62 13.40
CA GLU A 63 1.54 14.82 13.45
C GLU A 63 1.01 15.58 12.21
N GLU A 64 1.80 16.49 11.62
CA GLU A 64 1.41 17.22 10.41
C GLU A 64 1.26 16.29 9.20
N LEU A 65 2.17 15.32 9.05
CA LEU A 65 2.11 14.31 8.01
C LEU A 65 1.00 13.28 8.27
N LYS A 66 0.68 12.99 9.53
CA LYS A 66 -0.49 12.16 9.89
C LYS A 66 -1.80 12.87 9.54
N ASP A 67 -1.93 14.15 9.83
CA ASP A 67 -3.11 14.95 9.44
C ASP A 67 -3.24 15.02 7.92
N SER A 68 -2.12 15.25 7.22
CA SER A 68 -2.07 15.23 5.75
C SER A 68 -2.50 13.87 5.18
N PHE A 69 -2.06 12.78 5.79
CA PHE A 69 -2.49 11.42 5.43
C PHE A 69 -4.00 11.24 5.64
N GLN A 70 -4.55 11.67 6.78
CA GLN A 70 -5.97 11.52 7.08
C GLN A 70 -6.83 12.29 6.09
N ASN A 71 -6.43 13.52 5.75
CA ASN A 71 -7.12 14.32 4.75
C ASN A 71 -7.13 13.63 3.38
N ALA A 72 -5.97 13.13 2.91
CA ALA A 72 -5.88 12.41 1.64
C ALA A 72 -6.72 11.11 1.65
N TYR A 73 -6.72 10.38 2.77
CA TYR A 73 -7.53 9.18 2.92
C TYR A 73 -9.03 9.48 2.86
N LEU A 74 -9.49 10.54 3.54
CA LEU A 74 -10.88 10.98 3.51
C LEU A 74 -11.31 11.50 2.14
N GLU A 75 -10.43 12.21 1.43
CA GLU A 75 -10.68 12.70 0.07
C GLU A 75 -10.89 11.53 -0.90
N LEU A 76 -9.94 10.58 -0.93
CA LEU A 76 -10.03 9.39 -1.79
C LEU A 76 -11.22 8.50 -1.41
N GLY A 77 -11.49 8.33 -0.12
CA GLY A 77 -12.66 7.62 0.37
C GLY A 77 -13.99 8.30 0.01
N GLY A 78 -14.03 9.64 0.04
CA GLY A 78 -15.19 10.45 -0.34
C GLY A 78 -15.55 10.35 -1.82
N LEU A 79 -14.58 10.03 -2.67
CA LEU A 79 -14.78 9.72 -4.10
C LEU A 79 -15.32 8.29 -4.34
N GLY A 80 -15.52 7.50 -3.28
CA GLY A 80 -15.97 6.11 -3.37
C GLY A 80 -14.87 5.16 -3.83
N GLU A 81 -13.60 5.58 -3.77
CA GLU A 81 -12.47 4.77 -4.17
C GLU A 81 -12.03 3.84 -3.03
N ARG A 82 -11.52 2.67 -3.38
CA ARG A 82 -10.90 1.76 -2.42
C ARG A 82 -9.43 2.13 -2.25
N VAL A 83 -9.05 2.56 -1.05
CA VAL A 83 -7.69 3.01 -0.72
C VAL A 83 -6.89 1.89 -0.04
N LEU A 84 -5.62 1.75 -0.41
CA LEU A 84 -4.64 0.85 0.21
C LEU A 84 -3.40 1.64 0.64
N GLY A 85 -2.87 1.32 1.82
CA GLY A 85 -1.59 1.84 2.29
C GLY A 85 -0.43 0.93 1.91
N PHE A 86 0.73 1.53 1.64
CA PHE A 86 1.96 0.83 1.30
C PHE A 86 3.11 1.35 2.15
N CYS A 87 3.88 0.44 2.70
CA CYS A 87 5.11 0.73 3.42
C CYS A 87 6.19 -0.30 3.10
N HIS A 88 7.43 0.07 3.39
CA HIS A 88 8.58 -0.80 3.23
C HIS A 88 9.55 -0.64 4.40
N LEU A 89 10.47 -1.58 4.53
CA LEU A 89 11.58 -1.48 5.46
C LEU A 89 12.80 -2.19 4.86
N THR A 90 13.93 -1.49 4.85
CA THR A 90 15.22 -2.10 4.54
C THR A 90 15.74 -2.80 5.79
N LEU A 91 15.88 -4.12 5.73
CA LEU A 91 16.38 -4.90 6.86
C LEU A 91 17.91 -4.75 6.95
N SER A 92 18.44 -4.61 8.16
CA SER A 92 19.88 -4.42 8.34
C SER A 92 20.65 -5.71 8.04
N ASP A 93 21.72 -5.54 7.28
CA ASP A 93 22.59 -6.63 6.82
C ASP A 93 23.30 -7.35 7.98
N ASP A 94 23.45 -6.68 9.13
CA ASP A 94 24.04 -7.22 10.36
C ASP A 94 23.09 -8.16 11.12
N GLN A 95 21.79 -7.84 11.15
CA GLN A 95 20.78 -8.65 11.83
C GLN A 95 20.27 -9.79 10.93
N PHE A 96 20.22 -9.55 9.62
CA PHE A 96 19.69 -10.48 8.63
C PHE A 96 20.79 -10.83 7.60
N PRO A 97 21.69 -11.78 7.93
CA PRO A 97 22.76 -12.18 7.03
C PRO A 97 22.24 -12.94 5.79
N GLU A 98 23.11 -13.12 4.80
CA GLU A 98 22.78 -13.93 3.63
C GLU A 98 22.44 -15.37 4.03
N GLY A 99 21.29 -15.86 3.57
CA GLY A 99 20.81 -17.20 3.92
C GLY A 99 19.99 -17.27 5.22
N PHE A 100 19.73 -16.13 5.88
CA PHE A 100 18.77 -16.07 6.99
C PHE A 100 17.42 -16.69 6.59
N GLN A 101 16.91 -17.60 7.42
CA GLN A 101 15.64 -18.26 7.20
C GLN A 101 14.53 -17.42 7.84
N PHE A 102 13.74 -16.77 7.00
CA PHE A 102 12.56 -16.03 7.44
C PHE A 102 11.43 -17.01 7.74
N ASP A 103 10.83 -16.89 8.93
CA ASP A 103 9.69 -17.69 9.34
C ASP A 103 8.43 -16.81 9.35
N SER A 104 7.40 -17.26 8.62
CA SER A 104 6.11 -16.57 8.51
C SER A 104 5.08 -17.01 9.56
N GLU A 105 5.30 -18.14 10.23
CA GLU A 105 4.45 -18.65 11.31
C GLU A 105 4.91 -18.08 12.66
N GLU A 106 6.20 -18.22 12.96
CA GLU A 106 6.86 -17.55 14.09
C GLU A 106 7.64 -16.34 13.60
N VAL A 107 6.95 -15.20 13.46
CA VAL A 107 7.50 -13.97 12.85
C VAL A 107 8.82 -13.56 13.50
N ASN A 108 9.92 -13.79 12.78
CA ASN A 108 11.30 -13.54 13.23
C ASN A 108 11.93 -12.26 12.65
N PHE A 109 11.11 -11.37 12.12
CA PHE A 109 11.51 -10.11 11.50
C PHE A 109 10.57 -8.96 11.93
N PRO A 110 10.99 -7.69 11.84
CA PRO A 110 10.18 -6.57 12.29
C PRO A 110 8.91 -6.38 11.45
N THR A 111 7.77 -6.17 12.12
CA THR A 111 6.47 -5.82 11.51
C THR A 111 5.93 -4.46 11.95
N GLU A 112 6.79 -3.68 12.60
CA GLU A 112 6.55 -2.34 13.15
C GLU A 112 7.77 -1.47 12.87
N ASN A 113 7.65 -0.15 13.09
CA ASN A 113 8.69 0.83 12.78
C ASN A 113 9.07 0.83 11.29
N LEU A 114 8.07 0.64 10.43
CA LEU A 114 8.22 0.63 8.97
C LEU A 114 8.31 2.06 8.43
N CYS A 115 8.78 2.19 7.18
CA CYS A 115 8.75 3.44 6.44
C CYS A 115 7.52 3.49 5.53
N PHE A 116 6.62 4.43 5.79
CA PHE A 116 5.44 4.66 4.96
C PHE A 116 5.84 5.24 3.61
N VAL A 117 5.33 4.66 2.52
CA VAL A 117 5.68 5.09 1.15
C VAL A 117 4.54 5.90 0.54
N GLY A 118 3.30 5.47 0.74
CA GLY A 118 2.15 6.18 0.17
C GLY A 118 0.84 5.42 0.19
N LEU A 119 -0.18 6.10 -0.32
CA LEU A 119 -1.51 5.56 -0.59
C LEU A 119 -1.67 5.29 -2.08
N ILE A 120 -2.40 4.23 -2.41
CA ILE A 120 -2.91 4.00 -3.76
C ILE A 120 -4.39 3.72 -3.65
N SER A 121 -5.20 4.47 -4.40
CA SER A 121 -6.62 4.22 -4.54
C SER A 121 -6.94 3.48 -5.83
N MET A 122 -8.07 2.78 -5.82
CA MET A 122 -8.61 2.11 -7.00
C MET A 122 -10.12 2.20 -6.99
N ILE A 123 -10.67 2.51 -8.15
CA ILE A 123 -12.10 2.54 -8.43
C ILE A 123 -12.37 1.63 -9.63
N ASP A 124 -13.57 1.08 -9.74
CA ASP A 124 -14.03 0.50 -10.99
C ASP A 124 -14.51 1.65 -11.89
N PRO A 125 -13.70 2.08 -12.89
CA PRO A 125 -14.04 3.27 -13.64
C PRO A 125 -15.25 2.98 -14.53
N PRO A 126 -16.15 3.97 -14.74
CA PRO A 126 -17.22 3.82 -15.71
C PRO A 126 -16.62 3.55 -17.09
N ARG A 127 -17.25 2.65 -17.86
CA ARG A 127 -16.82 2.36 -19.24
C ARG A 127 -16.80 3.66 -20.05
N ALA A 128 -15.80 3.82 -20.92
CA ALA A 128 -15.56 5.07 -21.67
C ALA A 128 -16.78 5.62 -22.43
N ALA A 129 -17.67 4.76 -22.92
CA ALA A 129 -18.87 5.17 -23.65
C ALA A 129 -20.04 5.61 -22.75
N VAL A 130 -20.03 5.24 -21.46
CA VAL A 130 -21.17 5.46 -20.54
C VAL A 130 -21.41 6.95 -20.27
N PRO A 131 -20.40 7.81 -20.02
CA PRO A 131 -20.63 9.23 -19.83
C PRO A 131 -21.33 9.90 -21.02
N ASP A 132 -20.89 9.61 -22.25
CA ASP A 132 -21.50 10.16 -23.48
C ASP A 132 -22.93 9.64 -23.69
N ALA A 133 -23.15 8.34 -23.51
CA ALA A 133 -24.48 7.74 -23.66
C ALA A 133 -25.50 8.32 -22.66
N VAL A 134 -25.11 8.47 -21.39
CA VAL A 134 -25.96 9.10 -20.36
C VAL A 134 -26.24 10.56 -20.71
N GLY A 135 -25.22 11.30 -21.19
CA GLY A 135 -25.38 12.68 -21.65
C GLY A 135 -26.40 12.81 -22.78
N LYS A 136 -26.31 11.96 -23.80
CA LYS A 136 -27.27 11.91 -24.91
C LYS A 136 -28.70 11.62 -24.44
N CYS A 137 -28.90 10.62 -23.59
CA CYS A 137 -30.22 10.32 -23.02
C CYS A 137 -30.81 11.52 -22.25
N ARG A 138 -30.01 12.20 -21.41
CA ARG A 138 -30.48 13.38 -20.67
C ARG A 138 -30.82 14.55 -21.61
N SER A 139 -30.04 14.77 -22.67
CA SER A 139 -30.33 15.81 -23.66
C SER A 139 -31.64 15.58 -24.43
N ALA A 140 -32.05 14.31 -24.56
CA ALA A 140 -33.33 13.91 -25.14
C ALA A 140 -34.51 13.94 -24.13
N GLY A 141 -34.29 14.43 -22.90
CA GLY A 141 -35.32 14.50 -21.86
C GLY A 141 -35.59 13.17 -21.15
N ILE A 142 -34.76 12.14 -21.36
CA ILE A 142 -34.92 10.83 -20.72
C ILE A 142 -34.33 10.89 -19.30
N LYS A 143 -35.14 10.49 -18.31
CA LYS A 143 -34.71 10.36 -16.92
C LYS A 143 -33.90 9.09 -16.74
N VAL A 144 -32.61 9.23 -16.46
CA VAL A 144 -31.69 8.12 -16.14
C VAL A 144 -31.68 7.91 -14.63
N ILE A 145 -31.89 6.68 -14.16
CA ILE A 145 -31.87 6.30 -12.75
C ILE A 145 -30.84 5.18 -12.57
N MET A 146 -29.95 5.34 -11.59
CA MET A 146 -28.99 4.31 -11.20
C MET A 146 -29.66 3.38 -10.18
N VAL A 147 -29.60 2.07 -10.42
CA VAL A 147 -30.05 1.03 -9.49
C VAL A 147 -28.84 0.15 -9.20
N THR A 148 -28.34 0.19 -7.97
CA THR A 148 -27.27 -0.69 -7.47
C THR A 148 -27.83 -1.51 -6.31
N GLY A 149 -27.31 -2.72 -6.14
CA GLY A 149 -27.56 -3.55 -4.96
C GLY A 149 -26.53 -3.33 -3.87
#